data_AF-A0A6S6T9W7-F1
#
_entry.id   AF-A0A6S6T9W7-F1
#
_cell.length_a   1.000
_cell.length_b   1.000
_cell.length_c   1.000
_cell.angle_alpha   90.00
_cell.angle_beta   90.00
_cell.angle_gamma   90.00
#
_symmetry.space_group_name_H-M   'P 1'
#
loop_
_entity.id
_entity.type
_entity.pdbx_description
1 polymer ?
#
loop_
_entity_poly.entity_id
_entity_poly.type
_entity_poly.pdbx_seq_one_letter_code
_entity_poly.pdbx_strand_id
1 'polypeptide(L)'
;FGDDSTMGDLVCLKVGYNLRQFAGVTGNQAYQWYFEEVKRNDSGTEMAFYNYGWWDLNFDDLMYQCDYPAIEAAAPSADDKLRWFKGVGWAAIQHKMDDPDQHIHFVMKSSKYGSVSHSHGDQNAFCMSAYGEDLAIQSGHYVAFSSDMHLNWRRQTRSKNAILINGKGQYADRDKALTMRSTGDIVTAETRDDHIYIKGNATPAYQHFNPQVTNVEREVYFVQDNYFVILDSIDADEPVEIDWLLHANQDFNLGESSFRNNGEKAGFYGQVLWSEGGMPEITQMKDFEGINPEEYKGLPVSTQLTAKYPAAKRHRIATLLVPYSMKDPKRIFHFLDDQGYDCDLYFTDSEERSFKLVVEKLAKVHKCD
;
A
#
# COMPACT_ATOMS: atom_id res chain seq x y z
N PHE A 1 3.96 6.34 -0.35
CA PHE A 1 4.47 6.57 -1.71
C PHE A 1 4.95 8.00 -1.83
N GLY A 2 6.08 8.21 -2.47
CA GLY A 2 6.70 9.51 -2.70
C GLY A 2 7.34 10.19 -1.50
N ASP A 3 8.04 11.29 -1.75
CA ASP A 3 8.66 12.12 -0.72
C ASP A 3 7.60 12.89 0.08
N ASP A 4 7.71 12.83 1.39
CA ASP A 4 6.81 13.48 2.33
C ASP A 4 7.61 13.99 3.53
N SER A 5 7.65 15.31 3.71
CA SER A 5 8.37 15.95 4.81
C SER A 5 7.69 15.77 6.18
N THR A 6 6.43 15.36 6.18
CA THR A 6 5.61 15.10 7.37
C THR A 6 5.46 13.62 7.66
N MET A 7 6.21 12.76 6.95
CA MET A 7 6.12 11.31 7.11
C MET A 7 6.28 10.88 8.58
N GLY A 8 5.21 10.29 9.13
CA GLY A 8 5.13 9.83 10.52
C GLY A 8 4.28 10.74 11.42
N ASP A 9 4.03 11.98 11.01
CA ASP A 9 3.09 12.88 11.67
C ASP A 9 1.65 12.65 11.12
N LEU A 10 0.67 13.32 11.75
CA LEU A 10 -0.68 13.39 11.21
C LEU A 10 -0.72 14.19 9.90
N VAL A 11 -1.84 14.09 9.18
CA VAL A 11 -2.05 14.83 7.93
C VAL A 11 -1.89 16.33 8.18
N CYS A 12 -0.92 16.95 7.50
CA CYS A 12 -0.63 18.36 7.60
C CYS A 12 -1.86 19.25 7.38
N LEU A 13 -2.03 20.26 8.24
CA LEU A 13 -3.10 21.26 8.18
C LEU A 13 -3.36 21.79 6.76
N LYS A 14 -2.32 22.12 5.99
CA LYS A 14 -2.50 22.72 4.65
C LYS A 14 -3.24 21.81 3.68
N VAL A 15 -3.19 20.48 3.84
CA VAL A 15 -4.00 19.54 3.05
C VAL A 15 -5.48 19.81 3.28
N GLY A 16 -5.89 19.96 4.55
CA GLY A 16 -7.26 20.33 4.92
C GLY A 16 -7.65 21.69 4.33
N TYR A 17 -6.82 22.73 4.49
CA TYR A 17 -7.11 24.07 3.96
C TYR A 17 -7.23 24.08 2.42
N ASN A 18 -6.44 23.28 1.72
CA ASN A 18 -6.55 23.12 0.27
C ASN A 18 -7.87 22.43 -0.12
N LEU A 19 -8.30 21.40 0.63
CA LEU A 19 -9.60 20.78 0.39
C LEU A 19 -10.76 21.74 0.70
N ARG A 20 -10.65 22.59 1.73
CA ARG A 20 -11.64 23.65 1.95
C ARG A 20 -11.78 24.57 0.74
N GLN A 21 -10.66 24.96 0.14
CA GLN A 21 -10.69 25.76 -1.09
C GLN A 21 -11.46 25.05 -2.22
N PHE A 22 -11.26 23.75 -2.40
CA PHE A 22 -12.04 22.97 -3.36
C PHE A 22 -13.51 22.83 -2.97
N ALA A 23 -13.83 22.74 -1.67
CA ALA A 23 -15.19 22.76 -1.16
C ALA A 23 -15.90 24.05 -1.61
N GLY A 24 -15.29 25.23 -1.38
CA GLY A 24 -15.86 26.52 -1.78
C GLY A 24 -16.07 26.67 -3.30
N VAL A 25 -15.20 26.06 -4.11
CA VAL A 25 -15.32 26.07 -5.58
C VAL A 25 -16.39 25.11 -6.09
N THR A 26 -16.53 23.95 -5.46
CA THR A 26 -17.35 22.83 -6.00
C THR A 26 -18.68 22.63 -5.30
N GLY A 27 -18.86 23.22 -4.11
CA GLY A 27 -19.97 22.92 -3.21
C GLY A 27 -19.87 21.56 -2.52
N ASN A 28 -18.75 20.84 -2.64
CA ASN A 28 -18.61 19.49 -2.09
C ASN A 28 -18.45 19.50 -0.57
N GLN A 29 -19.48 19.05 0.14
CA GLN A 29 -19.54 18.99 1.61
C GLN A 29 -18.54 18.03 2.24
N ALA A 30 -18.12 16.97 1.52
CA ALA A 30 -17.11 16.02 2.01
C ALA A 30 -15.72 16.64 2.08
N TYR A 31 -15.40 17.59 1.19
CA TYR A 31 -14.14 18.33 1.26
C TYR A 31 -14.11 19.30 2.45
N GLN A 32 -15.26 19.90 2.78
CA GLN A 32 -15.41 20.71 3.97
C GLN A 32 -15.27 19.85 5.25
N TRP A 33 -15.94 18.70 5.29
CA TRP A 33 -15.80 17.74 6.39
C TRP A 33 -14.34 17.33 6.60
N TYR A 34 -13.62 16.98 5.53
CA TYR A 34 -12.20 16.62 5.61
C TYR A 34 -11.34 17.75 6.18
N PHE A 35 -11.60 19.00 5.79
CA PHE A 35 -10.93 20.16 6.38
C PHE A 35 -11.15 20.25 7.89
N GLU A 36 -12.40 20.10 8.35
CA GLU A 36 -12.75 20.19 9.76
C GLU A 36 -12.10 19.07 10.58
N GLU A 37 -12.07 17.86 10.04
CA GLU A 37 -11.41 16.70 10.65
C GLU A 37 -9.89 16.90 10.78
N VAL A 38 -9.22 17.33 9.71
CA VAL A 38 -7.78 17.62 9.74
C VAL A 38 -7.47 18.74 10.75
N LYS A 39 -8.24 19.83 10.72
CA LYS A 39 -8.05 20.96 11.65
C LYS A 39 -8.27 20.55 13.10
N ARG A 40 -9.20 19.63 13.37
CA ARG A 40 -9.45 19.09 14.71
C ARG A 40 -8.31 18.19 15.19
N ASN A 41 -7.75 17.37 14.32
CA ASN A 41 -6.78 16.34 14.69
C ASN A 41 -5.34 16.87 14.78
N ASP A 42 -4.99 17.89 13.99
CA ASP A 42 -3.62 18.44 13.91
C ASP A 42 -3.52 19.90 14.41
N SER A 43 -4.40 20.30 15.33
CA SER A 43 -4.35 21.65 15.92
C SER A 43 -3.06 21.88 16.72
N GLY A 44 -2.45 23.06 16.62
CA GLY A 44 -1.20 23.40 17.33
C GLY A 44 0.07 23.22 16.51
N THR A 45 -0.02 22.67 15.29
CA THR A 45 1.13 22.51 14.37
C THR A 45 1.33 23.72 13.45
N GLU A 46 0.60 24.82 13.65
CA GLU A 46 0.67 26.03 12.80
C GLU A 46 2.10 26.61 12.77
N MET A 47 2.82 26.51 13.89
CA MET A 47 4.20 27.01 14.03
C MET A 47 5.27 25.99 13.62
N ALA A 48 4.90 24.79 13.19
CA ALA A 48 5.85 23.82 12.66
C ALA A 48 6.52 24.36 11.39
N PHE A 49 7.78 23.95 11.13
CA PHE A 49 8.57 24.49 10.02
C PHE A 49 7.93 24.27 8.65
N TYR A 50 7.20 23.15 8.48
CA TYR A 50 6.48 22.81 7.26
C TYR A 50 5.14 23.57 7.10
N ASN A 51 4.72 24.35 8.10
CA ASN A 51 3.58 25.26 8.02
C ASN A 51 4.01 26.73 7.99
N TYR A 52 4.51 27.27 9.11
CA TYR A 52 4.84 28.69 9.26
C TYR A 52 5.87 29.20 8.24
N GLY A 53 6.75 28.33 7.76
CA GLY A 53 7.73 28.65 6.72
C GLY A 53 7.14 28.89 5.32
N TRP A 54 5.85 28.59 5.11
CA TRP A 54 5.23 28.52 3.79
C TRP A 54 3.93 29.32 3.65
N TRP A 55 3.14 29.43 4.71
CA TRP A 55 1.84 30.11 4.68
C TRP A 55 1.47 30.66 6.07
N ASP A 56 0.64 31.71 6.08
CA ASP A 56 -0.08 32.16 7.28
C ASP A 56 -1.54 31.70 7.16
N LEU A 57 -1.92 30.71 7.97
CA LEU A 57 -3.26 30.12 7.92
C LEU A 57 -4.35 31.11 8.35
N ASN A 58 -4.03 32.15 9.13
CA ASN A 58 -5.00 33.19 9.46
C ASN A 58 -5.30 34.07 8.23
N PHE A 59 -4.28 34.32 7.40
CA PHE A 59 -4.46 35.04 6.15
C PHE A 59 -5.25 34.20 5.14
N ASP A 60 -4.94 32.91 5.01
CA ASP A 60 -5.74 31.98 4.19
C ASP A 60 -7.20 31.89 4.66
N ASP A 61 -7.44 31.88 5.98
CA ASP A 61 -8.78 31.94 6.58
C ASP A 61 -9.53 33.23 6.20
N LEU A 62 -8.88 34.38 6.36
CA LEU A 62 -9.47 35.67 6.00
C LEU A 62 -9.83 35.73 4.52
N MET A 63 -8.90 35.35 3.64
CA MET A 63 -9.13 35.39 2.19
C MET A 63 -10.25 34.45 1.76
N TYR A 64 -10.28 33.22 2.28
CA TYR A 64 -11.34 32.27 1.96
C TYR A 64 -12.72 32.78 2.39
N GLN A 65 -12.84 33.36 3.60
CA GLN A 65 -14.10 33.89 4.11
C GLN A 65 -14.62 35.11 3.34
N CYS A 66 -13.72 35.90 2.77
CA CYS A 66 -14.07 37.03 1.92
C CYS A 66 -14.52 36.60 0.52
N ASP A 67 -13.83 35.62 -0.08
CA ASP A 67 -13.91 35.34 -1.51
C ASP A 67 -14.80 34.13 -1.86
N TYR A 68 -15.06 33.22 -0.91
CA TYR A 68 -15.77 31.97 -1.15
C TYR A 68 -16.96 31.76 -0.20
N PRO A 69 -17.98 30.98 -0.62
CA PRO A 69 -19.11 30.66 0.23
C PRO A 69 -18.71 29.73 1.38
N ALA A 70 -19.41 29.86 2.49
CA ALA A 70 -19.39 28.84 3.54
C ALA A 70 -20.07 27.56 3.03
N ILE A 71 -19.39 26.43 3.19
CA ILE A 71 -19.91 25.10 2.86
C ILE A 71 -20.21 24.40 4.19
N GLU A 72 -21.32 23.68 4.26
CA GLU A 72 -21.65 22.83 5.40
C GLU A 72 -20.87 21.51 5.29
N ALA A 73 -20.28 21.04 6.38
CA ALA A 73 -19.58 19.75 6.43
C ALA A 73 -20.57 18.58 6.42
N ALA A 74 -20.31 17.59 5.59
CA ALA A 74 -20.97 16.29 5.64
C ALA A 74 -19.95 15.19 5.36
N ALA A 75 -20.00 14.09 6.12
CA ALA A 75 -19.15 12.94 5.90
C ALA A 75 -19.31 12.39 4.46
N PRO A 76 -18.26 11.79 3.88
CA PRO A 76 -18.37 11.14 2.57
C PRO A 76 -19.42 10.02 2.60
N SER A 77 -20.02 9.74 1.45
CA SER A 77 -21.00 8.64 1.33
C SER A 77 -20.35 7.30 1.69
N ALA A 78 -21.08 6.43 2.39
CA ALA A 78 -20.64 5.07 2.70
C ALA A 78 -20.37 4.23 1.43
N ASP A 79 -20.95 4.60 0.30
CA ASP A 79 -20.75 3.95 -1.00
C ASP A 79 -19.51 4.47 -1.75
N ASP A 80 -18.94 5.63 -1.36
CA ASP A 80 -17.74 6.21 -1.98
C ASP A 80 -16.47 5.55 -1.41
N LYS A 81 -16.31 4.26 -1.73
CA LYS A 81 -15.23 3.43 -1.20
C LYS A 81 -14.00 3.40 -2.08
N LEU A 82 -14.17 3.29 -3.40
CA LEU A 82 -13.08 3.09 -4.35
C LEU A 82 -12.85 4.33 -5.21
N ARG A 83 -11.61 4.81 -5.21
CA ARG A 83 -11.15 5.84 -6.15
C ARG A 83 -9.97 5.37 -6.98
N TRP A 84 -10.16 5.32 -8.31
CA TRP A 84 -9.08 5.07 -9.27
C TRP A 84 -8.62 6.36 -9.95
N PHE A 85 -7.42 6.82 -9.62
CA PHE A 85 -6.76 7.96 -10.24
C PHE A 85 -6.01 7.51 -11.50
N LYS A 86 -6.77 7.24 -12.58
CA LYS A 86 -6.26 6.71 -13.86
C LYS A 86 -5.06 7.49 -14.43
N GLY A 87 -5.06 8.82 -14.28
CA GLY A 87 -4.01 9.68 -14.81
C GLY A 87 -2.63 9.46 -14.17
N VAL A 88 -2.58 8.94 -12.95
CA VAL A 88 -1.33 8.75 -12.20
C VAL A 88 -1.05 7.30 -11.80
N GLY A 89 -2.02 6.40 -11.95
CA GLY A 89 -1.85 4.97 -11.61
C GLY A 89 -1.90 4.70 -10.10
N TRP A 90 -2.90 5.28 -9.41
CA TRP A 90 -3.16 5.05 -7.99
C TRP A 90 -4.59 4.56 -7.81
N ALA A 91 -4.80 3.59 -6.93
CA ALA A 91 -6.11 3.13 -6.52
C ALA A 91 -6.20 3.17 -4.99
N ALA A 92 -7.24 3.80 -4.47
CA ALA A 92 -7.47 4.00 -3.04
C ALA A 92 -8.82 3.41 -2.63
N ILE A 93 -8.83 2.70 -1.50
CA ILE A 93 -10.01 2.19 -0.82
C ILE A 93 -10.15 2.93 0.51
N GLN A 94 -11.35 3.43 0.78
CA GLN A 94 -11.75 4.06 2.03
C GLN A 94 -13.03 3.39 2.51
N HIS A 95 -13.02 2.81 3.69
CA HIS A 95 -14.22 2.23 4.32
C HIS A 95 -14.41 2.88 5.68
N LYS A 96 -15.62 3.40 5.97
CA LYS A 96 -15.94 4.01 7.28
C LYS A 96 -14.97 5.13 7.68
N MET A 97 -14.68 6.05 6.75
CA MET A 97 -13.78 7.18 7.00
C MET A 97 -14.25 8.09 8.15
N ASP A 98 -15.55 8.07 8.44
CA ASP A 98 -16.20 8.83 9.50
C ASP A 98 -16.13 8.18 10.90
N ASP A 99 -15.69 6.92 11.00
CA ASP A 99 -15.57 6.17 12.24
C ASP A 99 -14.14 5.64 12.41
N PRO A 100 -13.27 6.30 13.21
CA PRO A 100 -11.89 5.87 13.42
C PRO A 100 -11.75 4.43 13.93
N ASP A 101 -12.72 3.93 14.69
CA ASP A 101 -12.69 2.56 15.23
C ASP A 101 -13.07 1.50 14.19
N GLN A 102 -13.54 1.91 13.00
CA GLN A 102 -13.88 1.02 11.86
C GLN A 102 -13.18 1.40 10.55
N HIS A 103 -12.49 2.53 10.51
CA HIS A 103 -11.88 3.07 9.31
C HIS A 103 -10.85 2.10 8.73
N ILE A 104 -10.98 1.75 7.45
CA ILE A 104 -9.94 1.06 6.67
C ILE A 104 -9.53 1.96 5.51
N HIS A 105 -8.23 2.26 5.44
CA HIS A 105 -7.59 2.97 4.36
C HIS A 105 -6.60 2.01 3.69
N PHE A 106 -6.74 1.82 2.38
CA PHE A 106 -5.77 1.08 1.58
C PHE A 106 -5.43 1.83 0.30
N VAL A 107 -4.15 1.95 -0.03
CA VAL A 107 -3.70 2.57 -1.29
C VAL A 107 -2.70 1.65 -1.97
N MET A 108 -2.94 1.36 -3.24
CA MET A 108 -1.98 0.70 -4.13
C MET A 108 -1.57 1.66 -5.24
N LYS A 109 -0.27 1.67 -5.54
CA LYS A 109 0.31 2.46 -6.64
C LYS A 109 0.94 1.53 -7.66
N SER A 110 0.63 1.76 -8.93
CA SER A 110 1.40 1.24 -10.06
C SER A 110 1.32 2.26 -11.19
N SER A 111 2.39 3.04 -11.36
CA SER A 111 2.34 4.35 -12.00
C SER A 111 3.16 4.44 -13.27
N LYS A 112 2.58 5.10 -14.28
CA LYS A 112 3.24 5.43 -15.56
C LYS A 112 4.40 6.42 -15.40
N TYR A 113 4.50 7.08 -14.25
CA TYR A 113 5.61 7.98 -13.93
C TYR A 113 6.85 7.24 -13.42
N GLY A 114 6.71 5.96 -13.08
CA GLY A 114 7.80 5.16 -12.53
C GLY A 114 8.35 5.73 -11.23
N SER A 115 9.67 5.86 -11.15
CA SER A 115 10.41 6.35 -9.98
C SER A 115 10.99 7.75 -10.16
N VAL A 116 10.47 8.53 -11.12
CA VAL A 116 11.02 9.85 -11.43
C VAL A 116 10.68 10.90 -10.36
N SER A 117 11.57 11.87 -10.16
CA SER A 117 11.37 12.99 -9.22
C SER A 117 11.04 12.50 -7.81
N HIS A 118 9.96 12.98 -7.19
CA HIS A 118 9.51 12.59 -5.86
C HIS A 118 8.74 11.25 -5.84
N SER A 119 8.68 10.50 -6.95
CA SER A 119 8.24 9.10 -6.93
C SER A 119 9.40 8.16 -6.57
N HIS A 120 9.08 6.97 -6.10
CA HIS A 120 10.05 5.94 -5.73
C HIS A 120 9.93 4.69 -6.63
N GLY A 121 10.82 3.72 -6.46
CA GLY A 121 10.69 2.39 -7.07
C GLY A 121 9.64 1.54 -6.35
N ASP A 122 8.39 2.00 -6.36
CA ASP A 122 7.28 1.50 -5.54
C ASP A 122 6.06 1.07 -6.37
N GLN A 123 6.25 0.64 -7.61
CA GLN A 123 5.16 0.11 -8.43
C GLN A 123 4.67 -1.23 -7.85
N ASN A 124 3.36 -1.47 -7.92
CA ASN A 124 2.65 -2.56 -7.25
C ASN A 124 2.81 -2.62 -5.72
N ALA A 125 3.40 -1.62 -5.07
CA ALA A 125 3.39 -1.59 -3.60
C ALA A 125 2.02 -1.14 -3.09
N PHE A 126 1.76 -1.39 -1.80
CA PHE A 126 0.57 -0.91 -1.09
C PHE A 126 0.93 -0.30 0.27
N CYS A 127 0.01 0.46 0.85
CA CYS A 127 0.00 0.84 2.26
C CYS A 127 -1.41 0.61 2.82
N MET A 128 -1.50 0.28 4.11
CA MET A 128 -2.76 0.00 4.79
C MET A 128 -2.74 0.54 6.21
N SER A 129 -3.77 1.30 6.57
CA SER A 129 -4.13 1.60 7.95
C SER A 129 -5.56 1.14 8.21
N ALA A 130 -5.84 0.70 9.42
CA ALA A 130 -7.15 0.19 9.77
C ALA A 130 -7.42 0.35 11.27
N TYR A 131 -8.69 0.55 11.64
CA TYR A 131 -9.17 0.66 13.02
C TYR A 131 -8.36 1.70 13.82
N GLY A 132 -8.04 2.83 13.17
CA GLY A 132 -7.37 3.97 13.77
C GLY A 132 -5.85 3.85 13.96
N GLU A 133 -5.20 2.91 13.26
CA GLU A 133 -3.75 2.68 13.37
C GLU A 133 -3.11 2.30 12.03
N ASP A 134 -1.85 2.71 11.83
CA ASP A 134 -1.03 2.37 10.67
C ASP A 134 -0.48 0.94 10.79
N LEU A 135 -0.82 0.07 9.82
CA LEU A 135 -0.52 -1.37 9.89
C LEU A 135 0.55 -1.80 8.89
N ALA A 136 0.30 -1.64 7.59
CA ALA A 136 1.28 -1.87 6.52
C ALA A 136 1.80 -0.51 6.04
N ILE A 137 2.94 -0.11 6.57
CA ILE A 137 3.38 1.29 6.56
C ILE A 137 4.27 1.63 5.36
N GLN A 138 4.43 2.92 5.10
CA GLN A 138 5.62 3.43 4.41
C GLN A 138 6.77 3.47 5.43
N SER A 139 7.88 2.78 5.17
CA SER A 139 9.00 2.70 6.13
C SER A 139 10.09 3.77 5.91
N GLY A 140 10.86 4.03 6.97
CA GLY A 140 11.93 5.03 6.99
C GLY A 140 11.48 6.39 7.53
N HIS A 141 12.35 7.39 7.41
CA HIS A 141 12.10 8.77 7.86
C HIS A 141 12.44 9.76 6.76
N TYR A 142 11.83 10.95 6.76
CA TYR A 142 12.15 11.97 5.75
C TYR A 142 13.65 12.32 5.76
N VAL A 143 14.21 12.60 6.95
CA VAL A 143 15.59 13.05 7.23
C VAL A 143 15.93 14.33 6.46
N ALA A 144 16.31 14.20 5.19
CA ALA A 144 16.50 15.30 4.27
C ALA A 144 16.43 14.80 2.82
N PHE A 145 16.14 15.70 1.89
CA PHE A 145 16.31 15.39 0.48
C PHE A 145 17.78 15.06 0.18
N SER A 146 18.01 13.99 -0.57
CA SER A 146 19.33 13.43 -0.92
C SER A 146 20.17 12.85 0.24
N SER A 147 19.58 12.60 1.41
CA SER A 147 20.22 11.83 2.49
C SER A 147 20.36 10.34 2.11
N ASP A 148 21.09 9.55 2.90
CA ASP A 148 21.17 8.11 2.72
C ASP A 148 19.79 7.45 2.91
N MET A 149 19.05 7.83 3.95
CA MET A 149 17.67 7.38 4.17
C MET A 149 16.77 7.68 2.96
N HIS A 150 16.90 8.86 2.35
CA HIS A 150 16.16 9.17 1.13
C HIS A 150 16.59 8.25 -0.03
N LEU A 151 17.87 8.29 -0.42
CA LEU A 151 18.35 7.69 -1.66
C LEU A 151 18.41 6.16 -1.61
N ASN A 152 18.85 5.61 -0.47
CA ASN A 152 19.21 4.20 -0.33
C ASN A 152 18.14 3.40 0.41
N TRP A 153 17.20 4.05 1.10
CA TRP A 153 16.04 3.38 1.72
C TRP A 153 14.74 3.77 1.06
N ARG A 154 14.24 4.99 1.29
CA ARG A 154 12.88 5.41 0.93
C ARG A 154 12.62 5.35 -0.57
N ARG A 155 13.60 5.68 -1.42
CA ARG A 155 13.46 5.55 -2.88
C ARG A 155 13.43 4.11 -3.38
N GLN A 156 14.02 3.18 -2.64
CA GLN A 156 14.26 1.81 -3.07
C GLN A 156 13.07 0.91 -2.77
N THR A 157 12.84 -0.11 -3.61
CA THR A 157 11.74 -1.07 -3.44
C THR A 157 11.81 -1.85 -2.12
N ARG A 158 13.03 -2.03 -1.58
CA ARG A 158 13.27 -2.74 -0.31
C ARG A 158 12.62 -2.09 0.92
N SER A 159 12.15 -0.84 0.81
CA SER A 159 11.43 -0.13 1.87
C SER A 159 9.90 -0.14 1.68
N LYS A 160 9.39 -1.00 0.79
CA LYS A 160 7.99 -1.00 0.34
C LYS A 160 7.32 -2.33 0.64
N ASN A 161 6.00 -2.30 0.83
CA ASN A 161 5.16 -3.50 0.86
C ASN A 161 4.99 -4.04 -0.57
N ALA A 162 6.06 -4.60 -1.12
CA ALA A 162 6.24 -4.98 -2.52
C ALA A 162 7.04 -6.27 -2.62
N ILE A 163 7.52 -6.62 -3.82
CA ILE A 163 8.44 -7.76 -4.01
C ILE A 163 9.83 -7.30 -4.42
N LEU A 164 10.84 -8.12 -4.16
CA LEU A 164 12.13 -8.12 -4.85
C LEU A 164 12.24 -9.40 -5.70
N ILE A 165 12.99 -9.32 -6.80
CA ILE A 165 13.29 -10.47 -7.67
C ILE A 165 14.80 -10.66 -7.67
N ASN A 166 15.27 -11.85 -7.27
CA ASN A 166 16.70 -12.15 -7.04
C ASN A 166 17.38 -11.11 -6.12
N GLY A 167 16.69 -10.67 -5.07
CA GLY A 167 17.16 -9.63 -4.15
C GLY A 167 17.29 -8.23 -4.78
N LYS A 168 16.77 -8.01 -5.99
CA LYS A 168 16.79 -6.71 -6.69
C LYS A 168 15.38 -6.12 -6.80
N GLY A 169 15.29 -4.83 -6.51
CA GLY A 169 14.08 -4.04 -6.67
C GLY A 169 13.93 -3.43 -8.06
N GLN A 170 13.09 -2.40 -8.13
CA GLN A 170 12.88 -1.57 -9.30
C GLN A 170 13.98 -0.50 -9.40
N TYR A 171 14.26 0.01 -10.60
CA TYR A 171 15.23 1.10 -10.75
C TYR A 171 14.72 2.38 -10.09
N ALA A 172 15.49 2.95 -9.15
CA ALA A 172 15.13 4.17 -8.41
C ALA A 172 16.30 5.15 -8.20
N ASP A 173 17.40 4.95 -8.90
CA ASP A 173 18.60 5.79 -8.80
C ASP A 173 18.47 7.10 -9.62
N ARG A 174 19.60 7.73 -9.95
CA ARG A 174 19.63 9.12 -10.45
C ARG A 174 19.40 9.30 -11.94
N ASP A 175 19.52 8.25 -12.76
CA ASP A 175 19.30 8.38 -14.21
C ASP A 175 17.80 8.56 -14.49
N LYS A 176 17.42 9.80 -14.82
CA LYS A 176 16.02 10.16 -15.08
C LYS A 176 15.40 9.34 -16.19
N ALA A 177 16.14 9.03 -17.26
CA ALA A 177 15.60 8.23 -18.35
C ALA A 177 15.29 6.80 -17.90
N LEU A 178 16.13 6.22 -17.03
CA LEU A 178 15.84 4.92 -16.43
C LEU A 178 14.69 4.99 -15.44
N THR A 179 14.61 6.02 -14.59
CA THR A 179 13.46 6.19 -13.66
C THR A 179 12.12 6.32 -14.38
N MET A 180 12.10 7.00 -15.52
CA MET A 180 10.90 7.18 -16.36
C MET A 180 10.54 5.93 -17.18
N ARG A 181 11.45 4.96 -17.33
CA ARG A 181 11.16 3.65 -17.92
C ARG A 181 10.73 2.61 -16.90
N SER A 182 11.13 2.80 -15.63
CA SER A 182 10.82 1.93 -14.49
C SER A 182 9.36 2.08 -14.03
N THR A 183 8.42 1.80 -14.94
CA THR A 183 6.99 2.15 -14.84
C THR A 183 6.11 0.97 -14.47
N GLY A 184 4.90 1.28 -14.05
CA GLY A 184 3.80 0.33 -13.92
C GLY A 184 2.48 0.95 -14.37
N ASP A 185 1.40 0.20 -14.21
CA ASP A 185 0.03 0.69 -14.45
C ASP A 185 -0.96 -0.02 -13.53
N ILE A 186 -1.96 0.70 -13.03
CA ILE A 186 -3.16 0.06 -12.51
C ILE A 186 -4.00 -0.29 -13.74
N VAL A 187 -4.06 -1.57 -14.07
CA VAL A 187 -4.77 -2.11 -15.24
C VAL A 187 -6.27 -2.03 -15.03
N THR A 188 -6.72 -2.40 -13.82
CA THR A 188 -8.14 -2.42 -13.43
C THR A 188 -8.27 -1.97 -11.99
N ALA A 189 -9.29 -1.17 -11.69
CA ALA A 189 -9.77 -0.95 -10.34
C ALA A 189 -11.29 -0.75 -10.39
N GLU A 190 -12.05 -1.67 -9.81
CA GLU A 190 -13.51 -1.69 -9.88
C GLU A 190 -14.15 -2.27 -8.62
N THR A 191 -15.37 -1.81 -8.33
CA THR A 191 -16.23 -2.41 -7.31
C THR A 191 -17.06 -3.52 -7.97
N ARG A 192 -17.04 -4.71 -7.38
CA ARG A 192 -17.88 -5.86 -7.73
C ARG A 192 -18.84 -6.15 -6.58
N ASP A 193 -19.75 -7.10 -6.77
CA ASP A 193 -20.85 -7.36 -5.82
C ASP A 193 -20.37 -7.70 -4.40
N ASP A 194 -19.32 -8.50 -4.26
CA ASP A 194 -18.81 -9.01 -2.98
C ASP A 194 -17.38 -8.54 -2.65
N HIS A 195 -16.72 -7.80 -3.55
CA HIS A 195 -15.37 -7.29 -3.33
C HIS A 195 -15.03 -6.06 -4.19
N ILE A 196 -14.02 -5.31 -3.77
CA ILE A 196 -13.28 -4.39 -4.64
C ILE A 196 -12.08 -5.13 -5.23
N TYR A 197 -11.88 -4.98 -6.54
CA TYR A 197 -10.79 -5.60 -7.28
C TYR A 197 -9.84 -4.53 -7.82
N ILE A 198 -8.55 -4.68 -7.57
CA ILE A 198 -7.48 -3.84 -8.13
C ILE A 198 -6.41 -4.74 -8.74
N LYS A 199 -5.99 -4.45 -9.98
CA LYS A 199 -4.89 -5.15 -10.66
C LYS A 199 -3.85 -4.14 -11.12
N GLY A 200 -2.59 -4.36 -10.75
CA GLY A 200 -1.45 -3.58 -11.19
C GLY A 200 -0.43 -4.42 -11.95
N ASN A 201 0.19 -3.85 -12.98
CA ASN A 201 1.30 -4.46 -13.73
C ASN A 201 2.55 -3.60 -13.55
N ALA A 202 3.60 -4.17 -12.99
CA ALA A 202 4.88 -3.51 -12.73
C ALA A 202 6.04 -4.12 -13.54
N THR A 203 5.74 -4.89 -14.58
CA THR A 203 6.76 -5.62 -15.36
C THR A 203 7.92 -4.72 -15.82
N PRO A 204 7.69 -3.54 -16.44
CA PRO A 204 8.79 -2.68 -16.87
C PRO A 204 9.67 -2.17 -15.72
N ALA A 205 9.11 -2.01 -14.52
CA ALA A 205 9.83 -1.51 -13.35
C ALA A 205 10.91 -2.47 -12.86
N TYR A 206 10.70 -3.79 -13.00
CA TYR A 206 11.65 -4.82 -12.54
C TYR A 206 12.67 -5.23 -13.59
N GLN A 207 12.38 -5.02 -14.88
CA GLN A 207 13.19 -5.52 -16.00
C GLN A 207 14.59 -4.92 -16.10
N HIS A 208 14.85 -3.77 -15.48
CA HIS A 208 16.19 -3.17 -15.53
C HIS A 208 17.26 -4.06 -14.90
N PHE A 209 16.98 -4.62 -13.71
CA PHE A 209 17.91 -5.52 -13.01
C PHE A 209 17.59 -6.99 -13.26
N ASN A 210 16.40 -7.30 -13.79
CA ASN A 210 15.93 -8.65 -14.06
C ASN A 210 15.37 -8.76 -15.49
N PRO A 211 16.22 -8.68 -16.53
CA PRO A 211 15.77 -8.69 -17.93
C PRO A 211 15.06 -9.98 -18.35
N GLN A 212 15.24 -11.07 -17.62
CA GLN A 212 14.58 -12.37 -17.81
C GLN A 212 13.11 -12.38 -17.36
N VAL A 213 12.64 -11.35 -16.64
CA VAL A 213 11.26 -11.26 -16.15
C VAL A 213 10.33 -10.82 -17.29
N THR A 214 9.29 -11.60 -17.52
CA THR A 214 8.31 -11.39 -18.60
C THR A 214 6.96 -10.89 -18.09
N ASN A 215 6.65 -11.11 -16.81
CA ASN A 215 5.42 -10.64 -16.18
C ASN A 215 5.62 -10.35 -14.68
N VAL A 216 5.08 -9.23 -14.20
CA VAL A 216 4.95 -8.90 -12.77
C VAL A 216 3.60 -8.22 -12.54
N GLU A 217 2.62 -9.00 -12.09
CA GLU A 217 1.28 -8.51 -11.77
C GLU A 217 0.96 -8.73 -10.30
N ARG A 218 0.22 -7.78 -9.73
CA ARG A 218 -0.35 -7.89 -8.40
C ARG A 218 -1.83 -7.60 -8.48
N GLU A 219 -2.61 -8.47 -7.88
CA GLU A 219 -4.04 -8.34 -7.73
C GLU A 219 -4.40 -8.23 -6.25
N VAL A 220 -5.30 -7.32 -5.93
CA VAL A 220 -5.79 -7.05 -4.59
C VAL A 220 -7.31 -7.18 -4.61
N TYR A 221 -7.80 -8.05 -3.74
CA TYR A 221 -9.22 -8.30 -3.54
C TYR A 221 -9.56 -7.81 -2.13
N PHE A 222 -10.27 -6.70 -2.00
CA PHE A 222 -10.83 -6.28 -0.71
C PHE A 222 -12.24 -6.84 -0.58
N VAL A 223 -12.36 -7.89 0.22
CA VAL A 223 -13.53 -8.78 0.24
C VAL A 223 -14.45 -8.38 1.38
N GLN A 224 -15.73 -8.16 1.04
CA GLN A 224 -16.83 -7.94 1.97
C GLN A 224 -16.54 -6.88 3.06
N ASP A 225 -15.82 -5.81 2.67
CA ASP A 225 -15.35 -4.74 3.54
C ASP A 225 -14.50 -5.18 4.74
N ASN A 226 -13.87 -6.37 4.68
CA ASN A 226 -13.37 -7.04 5.88
C ASN A 226 -11.88 -7.41 5.80
N TYR A 227 -11.46 -8.05 4.71
CA TYR A 227 -10.10 -8.57 4.57
C TYR A 227 -9.60 -8.43 3.14
N PHE A 228 -8.29 -8.64 2.97
CA PHE A 228 -7.63 -8.57 1.68
C PHE A 228 -7.07 -9.94 1.28
N VAL A 229 -7.20 -10.27 -0.01
CA VAL A 229 -6.41 -11.32 -0.65
C VAL A 229 -5.51 -10.65 -1.67
N ILE A 230 -4.20 -10.92 -1.59
CA ILE A 230 -3.20 -10.43 -2.52
C ILE A 230 -2.71 -11.60 -3.34
N LEU A 231 -2.81 -11.50 -4.66
CA LEU A 231 -2.28 -12.48 -5.61
C LEU A 231 -1.16 -11.83 -6.42
N ASP A 232 0.07 -12.30 -6.20
CA ASP A 232 1.23 -11.92 -7.00
C ASP A 232 1.48 -12.97 -8.08
N SER A 233 1.54 -12.52 -9.34
CA SER A 233 1.82 -13.34 -10.53
C SER A 233 3.11 -12.87 -11.18
N ILE A 234 4.17 -13.69 -11.08
CA ILE A 234 5.47 -13.41 -11.68
C ILE A 234 5.83 -14.53 -12.65
N ASP A 235 6.22 -14.16 -13.87
CA ASP A 235 6.72 -15.09 -14.88
C ASP A 235 8.10 -14.62 -15.37
N ALA A 236 9.00 -15.57 -15.60
CA ALA A 236 10.36 -15.34 -16.08
C ALA A 236 10.84 -16.48 -16.98
N ASP A 237 11.75 -16.16 -17.90
CA ASP A 237 12.34 -17.15 -18.81
C ASP A 237 13.34 -18.08 -18.10
N GLU A 238 13.89 -17.63 -16.97
CA GLU A 238 14.81 -18.35 -16.09
C GLU A 238 14.28 -18.38 -14.65
N PRO A 239 14.63 -19.39 -13.84
CA PRO A 239 14.20 -19.42 -12.44
C PRO A 239 14.70 -18.19 -11.66
N VAL A 240 13.80 -17.55 -10.93
CA VAL A 240 14.11 -16.39 -10.07
C VAL A 240 13.56 -16.60 -8.66
N GLU A 241 14.31 -16.13 -7.66
CA GLU A 241 13.86 -16.03 -6.27
C GLU A 241 12.95 -14.80 -6.11
N ILE A 242 11.99 -14.88 -5.19
CA ILE A 242 11.09 -13.77 -4.85
C ILE A 242 11.19 -13.49 -3.36
N ASP A 243 11.43 -12.23 -2.99
CA ASP A 243 11.29 -11.76 -1.62
C ASP A 243 10.01 -10.93 -1.52
N TRP A 244 8.99 -11.42 -0.83
CA TRP A 244 7.77 -10.64 -0.55
C TRP A 244 7.97 -9.84 0.74
N LEU A 245 7.84 -8.52 0.65
CA LEU A 245 8.17 -7.59 1.72
C LEU A 245 6.94 -6.94 2.34
N LEU A 246 7.01 -6.70 3.63
CA LEU A 246 5.99 -5.98 4.39
C LEU A 246 6.62 -5.25 5.57
N HIS A 247 6.24 -4.01 5.80
CA HIS A 247 6.75 -3.16 6.86
C HIS A 247 5.65 -2.79 7.84
N ALA A 248 5.99 -2.82 9.13
CA ALA A 248 5.15 -2.35 10.22
C ALA A 248 5.99 -1.68 11.31
N ASN A 249 5.36 -0.91 12.20
CA ASN A 249 6.07 -0.24 13.30
C ASN A 249 6.49 -1.21 14.42
N GLN A 250 5.70 -2.26 14.63
CA GLN A 250 5.94 -3.27 15.67
C GLN A 250 6.61 -4.53 15.09
N ASP A 251 7.10 -5.39 15.97
CA ASP A 251 7.67 -6.68 15.57
C ASP A 251 6.56 -7.68 15.20
N PHE A 252 6.88 -8.63 14.33
CA PHE A 252 5.97 -9.68 13.92
C PHE A 252 6.12 -10.94 14.77
N ASN A 253 5.01 -11.56 15.12
CA ASN A 253 5.00 -12.95 15.57
C ASN A 253 4.97 -13.84 14.32
N LEU A 254 6.05 -14.60 14.08
CA LEU A 254 6.20 -15.44 12.90
C LEU A 254 5.75 -16.87 13.19
N GLY A 255 4.97 -17.43 12.28
CA GLY A 255 4.70 -18.86 12.17
C GLY A 255 5.32 -19.41 10.88
N GLU A 256 5.08 -20.69 10.58
CA GLU A 256 5.65 -21.37 9.42
C GLU A 256 5.18 -20.74 8.08
N SER A 257 3.89 -20.43 7.96
CA SER A 257 3.29 -19.83 6.76
C SER A 257 2.45 -18.59 7.08
N SER A 258 2.61 -18.01 8.26
CA SER A 258 1.82 -16.87 8.72
C SER A 258 2.64 -15.91 9.54
N PHE A 259 2.17 -14.67 9.66
CA PHE A 259 2.75 -13.65 10.52
C PHE A 259 1.64 -12.81 11.14
N ARG A 260 1.92 -12.18 12.29
CA ARG A 260 0.98 -11.29 12.97
C ARG A 260 1.70 -10.08 13.54
N ASN A 261 1.15 -8.89 13.29
CA ASN A 261 1.58 -7.63 13.88
C ASN A 261 0.44 -7.07 14.74
N ASN A 262 0.72 -6.78 16.00
CA ASN A 262 -0.25 -6.17 16.91
C ASN A 262 0.25 -4.79 17.32
N GLY A 263 -0.55 -3.78 17.03
CA GLY A 263 -0.38 -2.43 17.51
C GLY A 263 -1.08 -2.20 18.85
N GLU A 264 -1.37 -0.93 19.15
CA GLU A 264 -2.03 -0.52 20.38
C GLU A 264 -3.56 -0.72 20.33
N LYS A 265 -4.18 -0.36 19.21
CA LYS A 265 -5.64 -0.37 18.99
C LYS A 265 -6.04 -1.39 17.94
N ALA A 266 -5.18 -1.63 16.97
CA ALA A 266 -5.43 -2.51 15.85
C ALA A 266 -4.28 -3.52 15.67
N GLY A 267 -4.55 -4.56 14.91
CA GLY A 267 -3.53 -5.49 14.45
C GLY A 267 -3.93 -6.11 13.14
N PHE A 268 -3.03 -6.91 12.57
CA PHE A 268 -3.36 -7.75 11.44
C PHE A 268 -2.54 -9.02 11.46
N TYR A 269 -3.07 -10.06 10.83
CA TYR A 269 -2.28 -11.22 10.46
C TYR A 269 -2.24 -11.38 8.96
N GLY A 270 -1.13 -11.94 8.48
CA GLY A 270 -1.02 -12.45 7.13
C GLY A 270 -0.79 -13.95 7.11
N GLN A 271 -1.23 -14.60 6.04
CA GLN A 271 -1.01 -16.02 5.83
C GLN A 271 -0.79 -16.30 4.34
N VAL A 272 0.29 -17.02 4.05
CA VAL A 272 0.56 -17.57 2.72
C VAL A 272 -0.40 -18.75 2.54
N LEU A 273 -1.38 -18.56 1.67
CA LEU A 273 -2.43 -19.54 1.39
C LEU A 273 -1.92 -20.62 0.44
N TRP A 274 -1.19 -20.18 -0.58
CA TRP A 274 -0.68 -21.05 -1.63
C TRP A 274 0.45 -20.36 -2.40
N SER A 275 1.41 -21.16 -2.89
CA SER A 275 2.51 -20.72 -3.73
C SER A 275 2.89 -21.81 -4.72
N GLU A 276 2.80 -21.51 -6.02
CA GLU A 276 3.21 -22.45 -7.08
C GLU A 276 4.72 -22.76 -7.03
N GLY A 277 5.54 -21.77 -6.66
CA GLY A 277 7.00 -21.88 -6.65
C GLY A 277 7.56 -22.66 -5.45
N GLY A 278 6.72 -22.99 -4.46
CA GLY A 278 7.14 -23.56 -3.18
C GLY A 278 6.87 -22.60 -2.02
N MET A 279 6.87 -23.13 -0.79
CA MET A 279 6.62 -22.34 0.41
C MET A 279 7.80 -21.42 0.76
N PRO A 280 7.54 -20.22 1.30
CA PRO A 280 8.60 -19.30 1.64
C PRO A 280 9.23 -19.60 3.01
N GLU A 281 10.47 -19.14 3.20
CA GLU A 281 11.03 -18.90 4.52
C GLU A 281 10.62 -17.49 4.99
N ILE A 282 9.96 -17.38 6.14
CA ILE A 282 9.52 -16.10 6.69
C ILE A 282 10.50 -15.64 7.77
N THR A 283 11.07 -14.46 7.57
CA THR A 283 12.00 -13.81 8.47
C THR A 283 11.60 -12.35 8.72
N GLN A 284 12.23 -11.70 9.69
CA GLN A 284 12.07 -10.28 9.90
C GLN A 284 13.39 -9.64 10.34
N MET A 285 13.50 -8.33 10.12
CA MET A 285 14.59 -7.50 10.61
C MET A 285 14.06 -6.15 11.06
N LYS A 286 14.63 -5.62 12.15
CA LYS A 286 14.31 -4.29 12.67
C LYS A 286 15.51 -3.37 12.51
N ASP A 287 15.74 -2.98 11.26
CA ASP A 287 16.85 -2.11 10.89
C ASP A 287 16.57 -1.42 9.54
N PHE A 288 17.21 -0.28 9.34
CA PHE A 288 17.34 0.36 8.04
C PHE A 288 18.70 -0.02 7.44
N GLU A 289 18.84 -1.28 7.03
CA GLU A 289 20.13 -1.86 6.63
C GLU A 289 20.85 -0.99 5.59
N GLY A 290 22.14 -0.72 5.80
CA GLY A 290 22.96 0.07 4.88
C GLY A 290 22.66 1.58 4.89
N ILE A 291 21.91 2.08 5.88
CA ILE A 291 21.69 3.51 6.11
C ILE A 291 22.55 3.98 7.28
N ASN A 292 23.14 5.16 7.15
CA ASN A 292 23.91 5.79 8.22
C ASN A 292 23.07 5.92 9.52
N PRO A 293 23.45 5.24 10.61
CA PRO A 293 22.68 5.25 11.86
C PRO A 293 22.52 6.64 12.49
N GLU A 294 23.43 7.57 12.23
CA GLU A 294 23.30 8.94 12.74
C GLU A 294 22.13 9.70 12.08
N GLU A 295 21.66 9.31 10.88
CA GLU A 295 20.49 9.94 10.22
C GLU A 295 19.16 9.68 10.93
N TYR A 296 19.06 8.60 11.71
CA TYR A 296 17.82 8.21 12.41
C TYR A 296 18.04 7.99 13.92
N LYS A 297 19.11 8.55 14.46
CA LYS A 297 19.44 8.43 15.88
C LYS A 297 18.33 9.00 16.77
N GLY A 298 17.80 8.15 17.65
CA GLY A 298 16.70 8.51 18.54
C GLY A 298 15.32 8.48 17.88
N LEU A 299 15.22 8.11 16.60
CA LEU A 299 13.95 7.90 15.91
C LEU A 299 13.53 6.41 15.99
N PRO A 300 12.23 6.11 15.91
CA PRO A 300 11.75 4.74 15.84
C PRO A 300 12.30 4.00 14.61
N VAL A 301 12.58 2.71 14.75
CA VAL A 301 13.00 1.84 13.64
C VAL A 301 11.87 0.86 13.38
N SER A 302 11.32 0.89 12.17
CA SER A 302 10.27 -0.03 11.74
C SER A 302 10.83 -1.43 11.50
N THR A 303 9.95 -2.43 11.55
CA THR A 303 10.30 -3.82 11.27
C THR A 303 9.89 -4.19 9.85
N GLN A 304 10.80 -4.83 9.12
CA GLN A 304 10.57 -5.42 7.80
C GLN A 304 10.42 -6.93 7.95
N LEU A 305 9.31 -7.47 7.45
CA LEU A 305 9.12 -8.89 7.22
C LEU A 305 9.50 -9.24 5.79
N THR A 306 10.17 -10.37 5.62
CA THR A 306 10.55 -10.94 4.32
C THR A 306 10.06 -12.38 4.26
N ALA A 307 9.18 -12.69 3.31
CA ALA A 307 8.85 -14.06 2.93
C ALA A 307 9.62 -14.41 1.65
N LYS A 308 10.68 -15.21 1.78
CA LYS A 308 11.60 -15.58 0.70
C LYS A 308 11.19 -16.89 0.04
N TYR A 309 10.80 -16.83 -1.22
CA TYR A 309 10.39 -17.98 -2.04
C TYR A 309 11.57 -18.53 -2.84
N PRO A 310 11.66 -19.87 -3.00
CA PRO A 310 12.73 -20.51 -3.77
C PRO A 310 12.66 -20.16 -5.26
N ALA A 311 13.76 -20.37 -5.99
CA ALA A 311 13.83 -20.03 -7.40
C ALA A 311 12.85 -20.85 -8.25
N ALA A 312 12.00 -20.17 -9.01
CA ALA A 312 11.08 -20.77 -9.97
C ALA A 312 10.89 -19.85 -11.18
N LYS A 313 10.56 -20.41 -12.35
CA LYS A 313 10.22 -19.63 -13.55
C LYS A 313 8.85 -18.95 -13.42
N ARG A 314 8.01 -19.48 -12.55
CA ARG A 314 6.63 -19.08 -12.37
C ARG A 314 6.33 -19.02 -10.88
N HIS A 315 5.78 -17.89 -10.47
CA HIS A 315 5.27 -17.68 -9.13
C HIS A 315 3.82 -17.23 -9.23
N ARG A 316 2.96 -17.94 -8.50
CA ARG A 316 1.60 -17.52 -8.19
C ARG A 316 1.47 -17.62 -6.69
N ILE A 317 1.51 -16.48 -6.02
CA ILE A 317 1.60 -16.36 -4.58
C ILE A 317 0.31 -15.73 -4.08
N ALA A 318 -0.48 -16.49 -3.33
CA ALA A 318 -1.72 -16.02 -2.71
C ALA A 318 -1.50 -15.77 -1.21
N THR A 319 -1.66 -14.52 -0.79
CA THR A 319 -1.49 -14.08 0.60
C THR A 319 -2.79 -13.47 1.11
N LEU A 320 -3.30 -14.01 2.21
CA LEU A 320 -4.39 -13.41 2.99
C LEU A 320 -3.82 -12.35 3.92
N LEU A 321 -4.47 -11.19 4.03
CA LEU A 321 -4.23 -10.17 5.05
C LEU A 321 -5.54 -9.80 5.73
N VAL A 322 -5.60 -9.92 7.06
CA VAL A 322 -6.81 -9.65 7.85
C VAL A 322 -6.50 -8.62 8.91
N PRO A 323 -6.86 -7.34 8.70
CA PRO A 323 -6.80 -6.33 9.75
C PRO A 323 -7.99 -6.49 10.72
N TYR A 324 -7.77 -6.18 11.98
CA TYR A 324 -8.78 -6.26 13.04
C TYR A 324 -8.53 -5.22 14.14
N SER A 325 -9.61 -4.87 14.86
CA SER A 325 -9.49 -4.16 16.13
C SER A 325 -8.97 -5.12 17.21
N MET A 326 -8.11 -4.66 18.10
CA MET A 326 -7.67 -5.46 19.26
C MET A 326 -8.83 -5.80 20.21
N LYS A 327 -9.94 -5.05 20.15
CA LYS A 327 -11.17 -5.35 20.92
C LYS A 327 -11.98 -6.49 20.34
N ASP A 328 -11.83 -6.76 19.04
CA ASP A 328 -12.57 -7.78 18.30
C ASP A 328 -11.66 -8.47 17.25
N PRO A 329 -10.74 -9.36 17.69
CA PRO A 329 -9.83 -10.03 16.77
C PRO A 329 -10.56 -10.94 15.79
N LYS A 330 -10.22 -10.84 14.51
CA LYS A 330 -10.88 -11.58 13.43
C LYS A 330 -10.09 -12.81 12.98
N ARG A 331 -10.79 -13.80 12.44
CA ARG A 331 -10.23 -14.95 11.73
C ARG A 331 -11.06 -15.24 10.48
N ILE A 332 -10.37 -15.40 9.36
CA ILE A 332 -10.96 -15.88 8.11
C ILE A 332 -10.52 -17.32 7.91
N PHE A 333 -11.50 -18.22 7.80
CA PHE A 333 -11.28 -19.60 7.44
C PHE A 333 -11.08 -19.68 5.93
N HIS A 334 -10.23 -20.60 5.50
CA HIS A 334 -10.02 -20.85 4.08
C HIS A 334 -9.82 -22.33 3.81
N PHE A 335 -10.17 -22.73 2.60
CA PHE A 335 -9.97 -24.06 2.06
C PHE A 335 -9.37 -23.94 0.66
N LEU A 336 -8.37 -24.77 0.39
CA LEU A 336 -7.67 -24.85 -0.88
C LEU A 336 -8.11 -26.13 -1.59
N ASP A 337 -8.62 -25.98 -2.82
CA ASP A 337 -8.80 -27.07 -3.76
C ASP A 337 -7.82 -26.90 -4.92
N ASP A 338 -6.74 -27.70 -4.87
CA ASP A 338 -5.66 -27.67 -5.84
C ASP A 338 -5.70 -28.85 -6.83
N GLN A 339 -6.80 -29.62 -6.85
CA GLN A 339 -6.91 -30.88 -7.58
C GLN A 339 -7.23 -30.70 -9.07
N GLY A 340 -7.47 -29.46 -9.53
CA GLY A 340 -7.89 -29.12 -10.89
C GLY A 340 -6.82 -28.48 -11.77
N TYR A 341 -7.28 -27.95 -12.92
CA TYR A 341 -6.46 -27.13 -13.82
C TYR A 341 -6.06 -25.80 -13.19
N ASP A 342 -6.88 -25.28 -12.27
CA ASP A 342 -6.66 -24.06 -11.51
C ASP A 342 -6.53 -24.37 -10.02
N CYS A 343 -6.09 -23.38 -9.24
CA CYS A 343 -6.06 -23.41 -7.79
C CYS A 343 -7.26 -22.62 -7.26
N ASP A 344 -8.25 -23.31 -6.66
CA ASP A 344 -9.44 -22.70 -6.09
C ASP A 344 -9.23 -22.41 -4.60
N LEU A 345 -9.37 -21.14 -4.21
CA LEU A 345 -9.32 -20.68 -2.82
C LEU A 345 -10.71 -20.26 -2.36
N TYR A 346 -11.22 -20.94 -1.35
CA TYR A 346 -12.50 -20.64 -0.71
C TYR A 346 -12.23 -19.98 0.64
N PHE A 347 -12.99 -18.93 0.96
CA PHE A 347 -12.88 -18.17 2.20
C PHE A 347 -14.24 -18.09 2.88
N THR A 348 -14.24 -18.07 4.21
CA THR A 348 -15.45 -17.91 5.02
C THR A 348 -15.12 -17.10 6.27
N ASP A 349 -15.93 -16.08 6.55
CA ASP A 349 -15.83 -15.29 7.78
C ASP A 349 -16.74 -15.84 8.89
N SER A 350 -16.74 -15.17 10.05
CA SER A 350 -17.56 -15.56 11.20
C SER A 350 -19.06 -15.37 10.99
N GLU A 351 -19.48 -14.66 9.93
CA GLU A 351 -20.88 -14.45 9.54
C GLU A 351 -21.32 -15.43 8.44
N GLU A 352 -20.51 -16.47 8.17
CA GLU A 352 -20.74 -17.48 7.12
C GLU A 352 -20.79 -16.90 5.70
N ARG A 353 -20.28 -15.69 5.49
CA ARG A 353 -20.18 -15.11 4.15
C ARG A 353 -19.00 -15.72 3.42
N SER A 354 -19.24 -16.23 2.22
CA SER A 354 -18.24 -16.94 1.43
C SER A 354 -17.66 -16.08 0.31
N PHE A 355 -16.38 -16.28 0.00
CA PHE A 355 -15.74 -15.73 -1.19
C PHE A 355 -14.92 -16.83 -1.88
N LYS A 356 -14.91 -16.83 -3.21
CA LYS A 356 -14.11 -17.75 -4.02
C LYS A 356 -13.15 -16.96 -4.90
N LEU A 357 -11.88 -17.33 -4.84
CA LEU A 357 -10.85 -16.89 -5.77
C LEU A 357 -10.35 -18.07 -6.60
N VAL A 358 -10.33 -17.92 -7.92
CA VAL A 358 -9.72 -18.89 -8.84
C VAL A 358 -8.34 -18.35 -9.23
N VAL A 359 -7.29 -19.09 -8.93
CA VAL A 359 -5.92 -18.77 -9.35
C VAL A 359 -5.56 -19.63 -10.55
N GLU A 360 -5.50 -19.00 -11.72
CA GLU A 360 -5.24 -19.72 -12.97
C GLU A 360 -3.83 -20.32 -12.97
N LYS A 361 -3.73 -21.64 -13.14
CA LYS A 361 -2.46 -22.26 -13.51
C LYS A 361 -2.43 -22.32 -15.04
N LEU A 362 -1.45 -21.71 -15.68
CA LEU A 362 -1.31 -21.79 -17.13
C LEU A 362 -1.03 -23.25 -17.53
N ALA A 363 -2.09 -24.01 -17.82
CA ALA A 363 -2.00 -25.10 -18.77
C ALA A 363 -1.74 -24.45 -20.13
N LYS A 364 -0.63 -24.77 -20.80
CA LYS A 364 -0.50 -24.52 -22.23
C LYS A 364 -1.72 -25.18 -22.89
N VAL A 365 -2.73 -24.39 -23.25
CA VAL A 365 -3.73 -24.83 -24.21
C VAL A 365 -2.96 -24.94 -25.53
N HIS A 366 -2.45 -26.14 -25.81
CA HIS A 366 -2.24 -26.53 -27.20
C HIS A 366 -3.61 -26.45 -27.86
N LYS A 367 -3.91 -25.31 -28.48
CA LYS A 367 -4.82 -25.31 -29.61
C LYS A 367 -4.09 -26.07 -30.70
N CYS A 368 -4.41 -27.35 -30.83
CA CYS A 368 -4.22 -28.04 -32.09
C CYS A 368 -5.16 -27.39 -33.09
N ASP A 369 -4.61 -26.59 -34.00
CA ASP A 369 -5.22 -26.32 -35.30
C ASP A 369 -4.75 -27.39 -36.29
#